data_AF-A0A1V5GCA2-F1
#
_entry.id   AF-A0A1V5GCA2-F1
#
_cell.length_a   1.000
_cell.length_b   1.000
_cell.length_c   1.000
_cell.angle_alpha   90.00
_cell.angle_beta   90.00
_cell.angle_gamma   90.00
#
_symmetry.space_group_name_H-M   'P 1'
#
loop_
_entity.id
_entity.type
_entity.pdbx_description
1 polymer ?
#
loop_
_entity_poly.entity_id
_entity_poly.type
_entity_poly.pdbx_seq_one_letter_code
_entity_poly.pdbx_strand_id
1 'polypeptide(L)'
;MVTVYDRVSKAVCDAMKNNFFPILLSGDHSTAGATIAGIKMAKPKSKLGVIWIDAHADLHTPYTTPSGNLHGMPLAISINKDNQECAVHEVDETTVKHWDSLKNIGKIAPKVLPEDIVFISLRDYEKEEKHLIEKYDMKVISTKEVRNKGAENIVRAVLRYLSDCTDIYISFDVDSLDASISKGTGTPVSNGLKEREAEDLISKFMQNRKVCCFEITEVNPTLDKENLMAEIAFNIMQRSVNVLMMS
;
A
#
# COMPACT_ATOMS: atom_id res chain seq x y z
N MET A 1 8.53 10.95 -12.59
CA MET A 1 8.32 10.08 -11.41
C MET A 1 9.40 10.21 -10.33
N VAL A 2 10.70 10.04 -10.62
CA VAL A 2 11.77 10.17 -9.59
C VAL A 2 11.65 11.43 -8.73
N THR A 3 11.40 12.59 -9.35
CA THR A 3 11.20 13.86 -8.63
C THR A 3 9.98 13.85 -7.69
N VAL A 4 8.89 13.19 -8.07
CA VAL A 4 7.70 13.06 -7.20
C VAL A 4 8.04 12.18 -6.00
N TYR A 5 8.69 11.04 -6.26
CA TYR A 5 9.19 10.13 -5.23
C TYR A 5 10.12 10.83 -4.23
N ASP A 6 11.08 11.62 -4.69
CA ASP A 6 11.98 12.39 -3.82
C ASP A 6 11.22 13.43 -2.97
N ARG A 7 10.24 14.13 -3.57
CA ARG A 7 9.46 15.14 -2.85
C ARG A 7 8.54 14.53 -1.79
N VAL A 8 7.84 13.45 -2.13
CA VAL A 8 6.92 12.75 -1.22
C VAL A 8 7.71 12.10 -0.08
N SER A 9 8.76 11.34 -0.39
CA SER A 9 9.60 10.71 0.65
C SER A 9 10.21 11.73 1.59
N LYS A 10 10.68 12.88 1.08
CA LYS A 10 11.17 13.98 1.92
C LYS A 10 10.07 14.59 2.79
N ALA A 11 8.90 14.88 2.24
CA ALA A 11 7.79 15.46 2.99
C ALA A 11 7.32 14.55 4.14
N VAL A 12 7.20 13.24 3.88
CA VAL A 12 6.88 12.23 4.89
C VAL A 12 7.98 12.16 5.95
N CYS A 13 9.25 12.10 5.54
CA CYS A 13 10.38 12.08 6.46
C CYS A 13 10.40 13.30 7.38
N ASP A 14 10.21 14.49 6.81
CA ASP A 14 10.22 15.75 7.55
C ASP A 14 9.02 15.84 8.50
N ALA A 15 7.82 15.44 8.07
CA ALA A 15 6.64 15.39 8.94
C ALA A 15 6.88 14.50 10.17
N MET A 16 7.38 13.28 9.96
CA MET A 16 7.67 12.34 11.06
C MET A 16 8.77 12.84 12.00
N LYS A 17 9.84 13.46 11.46
CA LYS A 17 10.92 14.05 12.28
C LYS A 17 10.43 15.23 13.12
N ASN A 18 9.38 15.90 12.69
CA ASN A 18 8.69 16.95 13.46
C ASN A 18 7.58 16.40 14.38
N ASN A 19 7.54 15.09 14.61
CA ASN A 19 6.55 14.39 15.45
C ASN A 19 5.09 14.55 14.98
N PHE A 20 4.87 14.79 13.68
CA PHE A 20 3.54 14.71 13.10
C PHE A 20 3.23 13.28 12.64
N PHE A 21 1.95 12.92 12.70
CA PHE A 21 1.42 11.71 12.07
C PHE A 21 1.06 12.03 10.61
N PRO A 22 1.75 11.45 9.60
CA PRO A 22 1.43 11.71 8.21
C PRO A 22 0.14 11.00 7.79
N ILE A 23 -0.77 11.76 7.18
CA ILE A 23 -1.92 11.25 6.45
C ILE A 23 -1.75 11.69 5.00
N LEU A 24 -1.71 10.73 4.09
CA LEU A 24 -1.50 10.98 2.68
C LEU A 24 -2.81 10.76 1.91
N LEU A 25 -3.09 11.71 1.03
CA LEU A 25 -4.09 11.58 -0.03
C LEU A 25 -3.30 11.60 -1.34
N SER A 26 -3.16 10.44 -1.96
CA SER A 26 -2.42 10.29 -3.22
C SER A 26 -3.36 10.15 -4.40
N GLY A 27 -2.82 10.43 -5.59
CA GLY A 27 -3.51 10.21 -6.85
C GLY A 27 -3.44 8.74 -7.22
N ASP A 28 -2.31 8.32 -7.79
CA ASP A 28 -2.05 6.91 -8.07
C ASP A 28 -1.25 6.22 -6.94
N HIS A 29 -1.32 4.89 -6.92
CA HIS A 29 -0.70 4.08 -5.87
C HIS A 29 0.83 4.06 -5.94
N SER A 30 1.42 4.54 -7.04
CA SER A 30 2.88 4.56 -7.21
C SER A 30 3.57 5.34 -6.09
N THR A 31 2.92 6.36 -5.51
CA THR A 31 3.49 7.20 -4.46
C THR A 31 3.70 6.48 -3.13
N ALA A 32 3.05 5.35 -2.89
CA ALA A 32 3.22 4.57 -1.65
C ALA A 32 4.66 4.05 -1.47
N GLY A 33 5.38 3.74 -2.55
CA GLY A 33 6.80 3.40 -2.45
C GLY A 33 7.66 4.57 -1.96
N ALA A 34 7.26 5.82 -2.28
CA ALA A 34 7.88 7.02 -1.76
C ALA A 34 7.52 7.26 -0.29
N THR A 35 6.28 6.99 0.10
CA THR A 35 5.81 7.02 1.49
C THR A 35 6.64 6.07 2.36
N ILE A 36 6.79 4.82 1.93
CA ILE A 36 7.62 3.80 2.60
C ILE A 36 9.08 4.28 2.71
N ALA A 37 9.64 4.84 1.64
CA ALA A 37 10.99 5.41 1.65
C ALA A 37 11.11 6.55 2.68
N GLY A 38 10.14 7.46 2.74
CA GLY A 38 10.10 8.56 3.69
C GLY A 38 10.03 8.10 5.15
N ILE A 39 9.20 7.09 5.44
CA ILE A 39 9.11 6.46 6.77
C ILE A 39 10.48 5.89 7.16
N LYS A 40 11.12 5.13 6.26
CA LYS A 40 12.44 4.55 6.52
C LYS A 40 13.55 5.59 6.64
N MET A 41 13.48 6.70 5.91
CA MET A 41 14.41 7.82 6.06
C MET A 41 14.28 8.52 7.43
N ALA A 42 13.06 8.64 7.96
CA ALA A 42 12.82 9.17 9.31
C ALA A 42 13.22 8.18 10.40
N LYS A 43 12.99 6.88 10.17
CA LYS A 43 13.26 5.80 11.14
C LYS A 43 14.10 4.67 10.50
N PRO A 44 15.40 4.87 10.22
CA PRO A 44 16.21 3.86 9.51
C PRO A 44 16.29 2.50 10.20
N LYS A 45 16.24 2.51 11.54
CA LYS A 45 16.31 1.31 12.39
C LYS A 45 14.94 0.64 12.63
N SER A 46 13.84 1.26 12.18
CA SER A 46 12.51 0.69 12.32
C SER A 46 12.39 -0.61 11.52
N LYS A 47 11.77 -1.62 12.13
CA LYS A 47 11.24 -2.76 11.39
C LYS A 47 9.81 -2.39 10.99
N LEU A 48 9.63 -2.03 9.73
CA LEU A 48 8.37 -1.50 9.20
C LEU A 48 7.51 -2.64 8.66
N GLY A 49 6.33 -2.82 9.24
CA GLY A 49 5.27 -3.65 8.68
C GLY A 49 4.39 -2.83 7.73
N VAL A 50 3.87 -3.47 6.68
CA VAL A 50 2.99 -2.83 5.71
C VAL A 50 1.68 -3.61 5.66
N ILE A 51 0.57 -2.90 5.86
CA ILE A 51 -0.78 -3.42 5.59
C ILE A 51 -1.22 -2.80 4.27
N TRP A 52 -1.35 -3.64 3.25
CA TRP A 52 -1.71 -3.27 1.89
C TRP A 52 -3.16 -3.69 1.62
N ILE A 53 -4.08 -2.74 1.65
CA ILE A 53 -5.52 -2.98 1.45
C ILE A 53 -5.86 -2.57 0.02
N ASP A 54 -5.95 -3.55 -0.86
CA ASP A 54 -5.89 -3.35 -2.31
C ASP A 54 -6.55 -4.53 -3.05
N ALA A 55 -7.07 -4.31 -4.26
CA ALA A 55 -7.40 -5.39 -5.19
C ALA A 55 -6.16 -6.02 -5.86
N HIS A 56 -5.08 -5.26 -6.01
CA HIS A 56 -3.86 -5.56 -6.75
C HIS A 56 -2.66 -5.82 -5.83
N ALA A 57 -1.63 -6.46 -6.39
CA ALA A 57 -0.43 -6.84 -5.63
C ALA A 57 0.67 -5.78 -5.67
N ASP A 58 0.72 -4.94 -6.70
CA ASP A 58 1.69 -3.86 -6.85
C ASP A 58 3.17 -4.29 -6.76
N LEU A 59 3.41 -5.52 -7.20
CA LEU A 59 4.67 -6.24 -7.16
C LEU A 59 5.31 -6.42 -8.53
N HIS A 60 4.75 -5.80 -9.57
CA HIS A 60 5.40 -5.76 -10.87
C HIS A 60 6.72 -4.97 -10.82
N THR A 61 7.56 -5.26 -11.80
CA THR A 61 8.82 -4.55 -12.05
C THR A 61 8.87 -4.16 -13.52
N PRO A 62 9.83 -3.32 -13.95
CA PRO A 62 10.03 -3.03 -15.37
C PRO A 62 10.27 -4.30 -16.21
N TYR A 63 10.73 -5.39 -15.59
CA TYR A 63 10.98 -6.66 -16.25
C TYR A 63 9.73 -7.53 -16.41
N THR A 64 8.68 -7.29 -15.62
CA THR A 64 7.50 -8.17 -15.55
C THR A 64 6.18 -7.49 -15.88
N THR A 65 6.12 -6.17 -15.80
CA THR A 65 4.89 -5.38 -15.99
C THR A 65 4.26 -5.60 -17.37
N PRO A 66 2.94 -5.82 -17.48
CA PRO A 66 2.27 -5.90 -18.78
C PRO A 66 2.03 -4.51 -19.41
N SER A 67 2.03 -3.44 -18.61
CA SER A 67 1.61 -2.10 -19.03
C SER A 67 2.72 -1.05 -19.03
N GLY A 68 3.78 -1.26 -18.25
CA GLY A 68 4.80 -0.23 -18.01
C GLY A 68 4.40 0.79 -16.95
N ASN A 69 3.20 0.68 -16.36
CA ASN A 69 2.70 1.64 -15.38
C ASN A 69 3.37 1.44 -14.02
N LEU A 70 3.88 2.54 -13.44
CA LEU A 70 4.61 2.50 -12.17
C LEU A 70 3.71 2.26 -10.94
N HIS A 71 2.41 2.52 -11.06
CA HIS A 71 1.45 2.32 -9.96
C HIS A 71 1.37 0.86 -9.53
N GLY A 72 1.58 -0.10 -10.43
CA GLY A 72 1.69 -1.53 -10.09
C GLY A 72 3.07 -1.99 -9.60
N MET A 73 3.99 -1.09 -9.28
CA MET A 73 5.37 -1.43 -8.86
C MET A 73 5.84 -0.94 -7.47
N PRO A 74 5.09 -0.18 -6.65
CA PRO A 74 5.61 0.47 -5.45
C PRO A 74 6.10 -0.53 -4.39
N LEU A 75 5.48 -1.70 -4.27
CA LEU A 75 5.95 -2.72 -3.34
C LEU A 75 7.23 -3.37 -3.81
N ALA A 76 7.36 -3.71 -5.11
CA ALA A 76 8.60 -4.26 -5.65
C ALA A 76 9.80 -3.32 -5.49
N ILE A 77 9.57 -2.01 -5.66
CA ILE A 77 10.56 -0.95 -5.33
C ILE A 77 10.95 -1.06 -3.85
N SER A 78 9.96 -1.18 -2.98
CA SER A 78 10.14 -1.14 -1.52
C SER A 78 10.86 -2.37 -0.97
N ILE A 79 10.60 -3.55 -1.53
CA ILE A 79 11.30 -4.80 -1.18
C ILE A 79 12.61 -5.00 -1.94
N ASN A 80 12.96 -4.05 -2.83
CA ASN A 80 14.17 -4.05 -3.66
C ASN A 80 14.30 -5.34 -4.49
N LYS A 81 13.26 -5.67 -5.28
CA LYS A 81 13.24 -6.86 -6.16
C LYS A 81 13.01 -6.49 -7.61
N ASP A 82 13.73 -7.18 -8.49
CA ASP A 82 13.62 -7.04 -9.95
C ASP A 82 12.75 -8.14 -10.58
N ASN A 83 12.54 -9.24 -9.85
CA ASN A 83 11.79 -10.41 -10.31
C ASN A 83 12.31 -11.02 -11.63
N GLN A 84 13.64 -11.08 -11.77
CA GLN A 84 14.29 -11.47 -13.01
C GLN A 84 14.01 -12.91 -13.45
N GLU A 85 13.68 -13.79 -12.51
CA GLU A 85 13.23 -15.17 -12.75
C GLU A 85 11.93 -15.25 -13.56
N CYS A 86 11.13 -14.19 -13.51
CA CYS A 86 9.87 -14.06 -14.25
C CYS A 86 9.94 -12.94 -15.31
N ALA A 87 11.14 -12.48 -15.67
CA ALA A 87 11.30 -11.43 -16.66
C ALA A 87 10.70 -11.84 -18.02
N VAL A 88 9.89 -10.96 -18.58
CA VAL A 88 9.31 -11.09 -19.92
C VAL A 88 9.78 -9.97 -20.86
N HIS A 89 10.55 -9.00 -20.35
CA HIS A 89 11.09 -7.87 -21.09
C HIS A 89 12.60 -7.74 -20.93
N GLU A 90 13.25 -7.26 -22.00
CA GLU A 90 14.57 -6.65 -21.92
C GLU A 90 14.39 -5.16 -21.60
N VAL A 91 15.10 -4.65 -20.60
CA VAL A 91 14.93 -3.29 -20.08
C VAL A 91 16.16 -2.45 -20.44
N ASP A 92 15.93 -1.26 -21.01
CA ASP A 92 17.00 -0.36 -21.43
C ASP A 92 17.76 0.26 -20.23
N GLU A 93 19.00 0.70 -20.48
CA GLU A 93 19.89 1.24 -19.44
C GLU A 93 19.30 2.45 -18.68
N THR A 94 18.47 3.27 -19.35
CA THR A 94 17.85 4.44 -18.70
C THR A 94 16.78 3.99 -17.73
N THR A 95 15.95 3.03 -18.11
CA THR A 95 14.93 2.45 -17.24
C THR A 95 15.56 1.72 -16.06
N VAL A 96 16.62 0.92 -16.28
CA VAL A 96 17.38 0.28 -15.19
C VAL A 96 17.90 1.33 -14.21
N LYS A 97 18.52 2.40 -14.72
CA LYS A 97 19.04 3.49 -13.88
C LYS A 97 17.94 4.17 -13.05
N HIS A 98 16.77 4.46 -13.64
CA HIS A 98 15.66 5.05 -12.90
C HIS A 98 15.08 4.09 -11.87
N TRP A 99 14.90 2.82 -12.23
CA TRP A 99 14.42 1.77 -11.34
C TRP A 99 15.34 1.60 -10.12
N ASP A 100 16.65 1.51 -10.35
CA ASP A 100 17.63 1.46 -9.28
C ASP A 100 17.64 2.74 -8.43
N SER A 101 17.46 3.91 -9.05
CA SER A 101 17.32 5.17 -8.30
C SER A 101 16.13 5.12 -7.34
N LEU A 102 14.95 4.65 -7.79
CA LEU A 102 13.75 4.53 -6.96
C LEU A 102 13.97 3.55 -5.81
N LYS A 103 14.48 2.34 -6.10
CA LYS A 103 14.82 1.32 -5.10
C LYS A 103 15.82 1.81 -4.06
N ASN A 104 16.68 2.77 -4.39
CA ASN A 104 17.76 3.27 -3.53
C ASN A 104 17.49 4.65 -2.90
N ILE A 105 16.29 5.23 -3.02
CA ILE A 105 15.94 6.49 -2.33
C ILE A 105 16.25 6.38 -0.83
N GLY A 106 16.84 7.45 -0.29
CA GLY A 106 17.30 7.50 1.11
C GLY A 106 18.56 6.69 1.40
N LYS A 107 19.18 6.05 0.38
CA LYS A 107 20.31 5.11 0.52
C LYS A 107 20.00 3.93 1.44
N ILE A 108 18.74 3.50 1.46
CA ILE A 108 18.24 2.39 2.27
C ILE A 108 17.58 1.40 1.33
N ALA A 109 18.07 0.16 1.24
CA ALA A 109 17.44 -0.90 0.48
C ALA A 109 17.77 -2.27 1.13
N PRO A 110 16.81 -3.22 1.25
CA PRO A 110 15.37 -3.00 1.06
C PRO A 110 14.81 -2.03 2.12
N LYS A 111 13.67 -1.40 1.81
CA LYS A 111 12.97 -0.55 2.78
C LYS A 111 12.07 -1.37 3.71
N VAL A 112 11.45 -2.42 3.18
CA VAL A 112 10.57 -3.36 3.88
C VAL A 112 10.97 -4.79 3.49
N LEU A 113 10.85 -5.73 4.42
CA LEU A 113 11.04 -7.15 4.09
C LEU A 113 9.74 -7.73 3.53
N PRO A 114 9.80 -8.58 2.49
CA PRO A 114 8.63 -9.25 1.92
C PRO A 114 7.66 -9.85 2.96
N GLU A 115 8.20 -10.55 3.96
CA GLU A 115 7.44 -11.22 5.01
C GLU A 115 6.72 -10.26 5.98
N ASP A 116 7.12 -8.99 6.02
CA ASP A 116 6.49 -7.96 6.86
C ASP A 116 5.35 -7.22 6.11
N ILE A 117 4.96 -7.70 4.92
CA ILE A 117 3.82 -7.20 4.13
C ILE A 117 2.61 -8.12 4.32
N VAL A 118 1.46 -7.51 4.58
CA VAL A 118 0.17 -8.18 4.66
C VAL A 118 -0.80 -7.58 3.65
N PHE A 119 -1.22 -8.39 2.68
CA PHE A 119 -2.26 -8.03 1.73
C PHE A 119 -3.65 -8.31 2.29
N ILE A 120 -4.59 -7.41 2.06
CA ILE A 120 -6.01 -7.57 2.41
C ILE A 120 -6.85 -7.22 1.17
N SER A 121 -7.76 -8.12 0.81
CA SER A 121 -8.64 -8.01 -0.37
C SER A 121 -7.97 -8.21 -1.74
N LEU A 122 -6.71 -8.65 -1.76
CA LEU A 122 -5.99 -8.99 -2.98
C LEU A 122 -6.72 -10.07 -3.80
N ARG A 123 -6.98 -9.78 -5.07
CA ARG A 123 -7.79 -10.65 -5.94
C ARG A 123 -7.55 -10.50 -7.45
N ASP A 124 -6.80 -9.50 -7.90
CA ASP A 124 -6.44 -9.30 -9.31
C ASP A 124 -4.94 -9.03 -9.44
N TYR A 125 -4.19 -10.02 -9.90
CA TYR A 125 -2.73 -9.97 -10.01
C TYR A 125 -2.21 -11.07 -10.93
N GLU A 126 -1.07 -10.82 -11.57
CA GLU A 126 -0.49 -11.69 -12.56
C GLU A 126 0.40 -12.79 -11.97
N LYS A 127 0.76 -13.79 -12.79
CA LYS A 127 1.59 -14.92 -12.36
C LYS A 127 2.99 -14.49 -11.90
N GLU A 128 3.51 -13.40 -12.44
CA GLU A 128 4.81 -12.82 -12.11
C GLU A 128 4.80 -12.24 -10.68
N GLU A 129 3.73 -11.55 -10.30
CA GLU A 129 3.55 -11.04 -8.93
C GLU A 129 3.27 -12.17 -7.94
N LYS A 130 2.42 -13.12 -8.36
CA LYS A 130 2.15 -14.36 -7.60
C LYS A 130 3.43 -15.10 -7.24
N HIS A 131 4.39 -15.17 -8.16
CA HIS A 131 5.68 -15.80 -7.89
C HIS A 131 6.40 -15.18 -6.68
N LEU A 132 6.41 -13.85 -6.55
CA LEU A 132 7.03 -13.18 -5.40
C LEU A 132 6.25 -13.45 -4.11
N ILE A 133 4.92 -13.41 -4.17
CA ILE A 133 4.04 -13.71 -3.02
C ILE A 133 4.34 -15.11 -2.48
N GLU A 134 4.38 -16.13 -3.35
CA GLU A 134 4.65 -17.51 -2.96
C GLU A 134 6.11 -17.72 -2.51
N LYS A 135 7.07 -17.12 -3.22
CA LYS A 135 8.51 -17.26 -2.93
C LYS A 135 8.89 -16.74 -1.55
N TYR A 136 8.25 -15.67 -1.10
CA TYR A 136 8.53 -15.04 0.19
C TYR A 136 7.48 -15.34 1.26
N ASP A 137 6.54 -16.26 0.98
CA ASP A 137 5.43 -16.62 1.88
C ASP A 137 4.69 -15.38 2.42
N MET A 138 4.39 -14.43 1.53
CA MET A 138 3.74 -13.18 1.90
C MET A 138 2.31 -13.44 2.39
N LYS A 139 1.90 -12.71 3.43
CA LYS A 139 0.60 -12.93 4.05
C LYS A 139 -0.52 -12.32 3.20
N VAL A 140 -1.45 -13.15 2.73
CA VAL A 140 -2.65 -12.70 2.00
C VAL A 140 -3.91 -13.03 2.78
N ILE A 141 -4.77 -12.02 2.99
CA ILE A 141 -6.10 -12.16 3.60
C ILE A 141 -7.16 -11.83 2.56
N SER A 142 -7.85 -12.85 2.08
CA SER A 142 -8.90 -12.68 1.08
C SER A 142 -10.12 -11.91 1.63
N THR A 143 -10.86 -11.25 0.75
CA THR A 143 -12.15 -10.61 1.08
C THR A 143 -13.13 -11.59 1.74
N LYS A 144 -13.14 -12.85 1.28
CA LYS A 144 -13.95 -13.93 1.88
C LYS A 144 -13.54 -14.20 3.33
N GLU A 145 -12.25 -14.20 3.62
CA GLU A 145 -11.75 -14.39 4.98
C GLU A 145 -12.15 -13.22 5.88
N VAL A 146 -12.04 -11.98 5.39
CA VAL A 146 -12.52 -10.78 6.10
C VAL A 146 -13.99 -10.91 6.46
N ARG A 147 -14.83 -11.26 5.48
CA ARG A 147 -16.28 -11.39 5.67
C ARG A 147 -16.66 -12.51 6.63
N ASN A 148 -15.96 -13.64 6.58
CA ASN A 148 -16.23 -14.80 7.43
C ASN A 148 -15.78 -14.60 8.88
N LYS A 149 -14.60 -13.99 9.09
CA LYS A 149 -14.01 -13.84 10.43
C LYS A 149 -14.40 -12.52 11.10
N GLY A 150 -14.80 -11.52 10.32
CA GLY A 150 -15.08 -10.16 10.78
C GLY A 150 -13.81 -9.35 11.05
N ALA A 151 -13.92 -8.02 10.92
CA ALA A 151 -12.80 -7.08 11.01
C ALA A 151 -11.98 -7.22 12.30
N GLU A 152 -12.64 -7.42 13.45
CA GLU A 152 -11.99 -7.58 14.76
C GLU A 152 -10.97 -8.73 14.78
N ASN A 153 -11.37 -9.90 14.29
CA ASN A 153 -10.49 -11.07 14.30
C ASN A 153 -9.36 -10.94 13.28
N ILE A 154 -9.64 -10.32 12.12
CA ILE A 154 -8.61 -10.02 11.11
C ILE A 154 -7.57 -9.07 11.69
N VAL A 155 -7.99 -7.95 12.26
CA VAL A 155 -7.08 -6.95 12.83
C VAL A 155 -6.20 -7.58 13.91
N ARG A 156 -6.78 -8.36 14.81
CA ARG A 156 -6.02 -9.07 15.85
C ARG A 156 -5.02 -10.06 15.28
N ALA A 157 -5.36 -10.77 14.21
CA ALA A 157 -4.47 -11.72 13.56
C ALA A 157 -3.30 -11.00 12.86
N VAL A 158 -3.59 -9.93 12.12
CA VAL A 158 -2.59 -9.12 11.40
C VAL A 158 -1.63 -8.43 12.38
N LEU A 159 -2.14 -7.80 13.44
CA LEU A 159 -1.30 -7.14 14.44
C LEU A 159 -0.42 -8.13 15.22
N ARG A 160 -0.88 -9.38 15.38
CA ARG A 160 -0.07 -10.46 15.95
C ARG A 160 1.01 -10.92 14.98
N TYR A 161 0.67 -11.07 13.71
CA TYR A 161 1.62 -11.42 12.65
C TYR A 161 2.74 -10.36 12.56
N LEU A 162 2.39 -9.08 12.60
CA LEU A 162 3.33 -7.94 12.59
C LEU A 162 3.84 -7.56 14.00
N SER A 163 3.79 -8.47 14.98
CA SER A 163 4.13 -8.12 16.38
C SER A 163 5.60 -7.75 16.58
N ASP A 164 6.51 -8.26 15.75
CA ASP A 164 7.93 -7.90 15.78
C ASP A 164 8.24 -6.60 15.04
N CYS A 165 7.31 -6.07 14.24
CA CYS A 165 7.46 -4.76 13.61
C CYS A 165 7.40 -3.66 14.67
N THR A 166 8.27 -2.66 14.57
CA THR A 166 8.26 -1.50 15.48
C THR A 166 7.26 -0.46 15.04
N ASP A 167 7.00 -0.36 13.74
CA ASP A 167 6.09 0.59 13.12
C ASP A 167 5.26 -0.12 12.04
N ILE A 168 4.07 0.39 11.77
CA ILE A 168 3.13 -0.12 10.77
C ILE A 168 2.71 1.04 9.87
N TYR A 169 2.75 0.81 8.56
CA TYR A 169 2.17 1.67 7.55
C TYR A 169 0.92 1.01 6.98
N ILE A 170 -0.16 1.78 6.83
CA ILE A 170 -1.41 1.33 6.21
C ILE A 170 -1.56 2.08 4.89
N SER A 171 -1.60 1.32 3.80
CA SER A 171 -1.96 1.80 2.47
C SER A 171 -3.35 1.29 2.12
N PHE A 172 -4.28 2.21 1.86
CA PHE A 172 -5.65 1.89 1.45
C PHE A 172 -5.88 2.38 0.03
N ASP A 173 -5.90 1.42 -0.90
CA ASP A 173 -6.45 1.63 -2.23
C ASP A 173 -7.97 1.52 -2.18
N VAL A 174 -8.67 2.50 -2.73
CA VAL A 174 -10.13 2.50 -2.77
C VAL A 174 -10.69 1.43 -3.71
N ASP A 175 -9.91 0.88 -4.65
CA ASP A 175 -10.31 -0.24 -5.51
C ASP A 175 -10.38 -1.59 -4.77
N SER A 176 -9.88 -1.65 -3.54
CA SER A 176 -10.12 -2.76 -2.61
C SER A 176 -11.60 -2.91 -2.26
N LEU A 177 -12.38 -1.83 -2.41
CA LEU A 177 -13.84 -1.82 -2.32
C LEU A 177 -14.47 -2.51 -3.53
N ASP A 178 -15.67 -3.05 -3.33
CA ASP A 178 -16.39 -3.69 -4.41
C ASP A 178 -16.83 -2.69 -5.49
N ALA A 179 -16.53 -2.98 -6.76
CA ALA A 179 -16.88 -2.15 -7.90
C ALA A 179 -18.40 -1.88 -8.08
N SER A 180 -19.27 -2.64 -7.39
CA SER A 180 -20.72 -2.36 -7.35
C SER A 180 -21.07 -1.12 -6.52
N ILE A 181 -20.17 -0.68 -5.64
CA ILE A 181 -20.34 0.51 -4.80
C ILE A 181 -20.04 1.77 -5.61
N SER A 182 -18.83 1.84 -6.16
CA SER A 182 -18.41 2.91 -7.05
C SER A 182 -17.33 2.39 -8.02
N LYS A 183 -17.27 3.04 -9.19
CA LYS A 183 -16.19 2.88 -10.18
C LYS A 183 -15.25 4.09 -10.20
N GLY A 184 -15.29 4.94 -9.18
CA GLY A 184 -14.45 6.13 -9.01
C GLY A 184 -12.99 5.81 -8.70
N THR A 185 -12.40 4.88 -9.44
CA THR A 185 -11.00 4.43 -9.39
C THR A 185 -10.55 4.01 -10.79
N GLY A 186 -9.25 4.00 -11.06
CA GLY A 186 -8.68 3.58 -12.35
C GLY A 186 -8.96 2.12 -12.71
N THR A 187 -8.98 1.22 -11.72
CA THR A 187 -8.98 -0.25 -11.91
C THR A 187 -10.05 -0.94 -11.05
N PRO A 188 -11.35 -0.75 -11.31
CA PRO A 188 -12.40 -1.30 -10.45
C PRO A 188 -12.50 -2.83 -10.57
N VAL A 189 -12.36 -3.54 -9.44
CA VAL A 189 -12.44 -5.01 -9.38
C VAL A 189 -13.65 -5.48 -8.54
N SER A 190 -14.44 -6.41 -9.09
CA SER A 190 -15.60 -6.98 -8.37
C SER A 190 -15.20 -7.91 -7.22
N ASN A 191 -16.19 -8.25 -6.38
CA ASN A 191 -16.03 -9.09 -5.18
C ASN A 191 -15.11 -8.50 -4.10
N GLY A 192 -15.10 -7.17 -3.99
CA GLY A 192 -14.31 -6.41 -3.04
C GLY A 192 -14.96 -6.27 -1.66
N LEU A 193 -14.34 -5.44 -0.83
CA LEU A 193 -14.83 -5.07 0.49
C LEU A 193 -16.08 -4.20 0.36
N LYS A 194 -17.02 -4.36 1.29
CA LYS A 194 -18.06 -3.36 1.52
C LYS A 194 -17.46 -2.17 2.27
N GLU A 195 -18.04 -0.99 2.07
CA GLU A 195 -17.66 0.24 2.77
C GLU A 195 -17.48 0.01 4.28
N ARG A 196 -18.47 -0.60 4.94
CA ARG A 196 -18.41 -0.89 6.37
C ARG A 196 -17.34 -1.91 6.76
N GLU A 197 -17.02 -2.88 5.89
CA GLU A 197 -15.93 -3.83 6.12
C GLU A 197 -14.57 -3.10 6.12
N ALA A 198 -14.34 -2.21 5.15
CA ALA A 198 -13.12 -1.40 5.06
C ALA A 198 -13.02 -0.38 6.22
N GLU A 199 -14.10 0.33 6.50
CA GLU A 199 -14.18 1.30 7.60
C GLU A 199 -13.88 0.65 8.96
N ASP A 200 -14.47 -0.53 9.24
CA ASP A 200 -14.23 -1.24 10.50
C ASP A 200 -12.80 -1.80 10.59
N LEU A 201 -12.20 -2.24 9.48
CA LEU A 201 -10.79 -2.67 9.45
C LEU A 201 -9.85 -1.51 9.76
N ILE A 202 -9.93 -0.43 8.99
CA ILE A 202 -9.01 0.71 9.07
C ILE A 202 -9.15 1.37 10.45
N SER A 203 -10.37 1.68 10.89
CA SER A 203 -10.59 2.33 12.19
C SER A 203 -10.04 1.51 13.37
N LYS A 204 -10.04 0.17 13.28
CA LYS A 204 -9.45 -0.71 14.30
C LYS A 204 -7.93 -0.80 14.20
N PHE A 205 -7.37 -0.87 12.99
CA PHE A 205 -5.91 -0.82 12.84
C PHE A 205 -5.35 0.49 13.40
N MET A 206 -6.00 1.62 13.14
CA MET A 206 -5.61 2.95 13.61
C MET A 206 -5.59 3.09 15.15
N GLN A 207 -6.21 2.19 15.90
CA GLN A 207 -6.11 2.16 17.37
C GLN A 207 -4.75 1.64 17.85
N ASN A 208 -3.98 0.97 16.99
CA ASN A 208 -2.68 0.44 17.37
C ASN A 208 -1.60 1.52 17.32
N ARG A 209 -0.90 1.73 18.44
CA ARG A 209 0.15 2.74 18.59
C ARG A 209 1.37 2.56 17.67
N LYS A 210 1.53 1.39 17.06
CA LYS A 210 2.59 1.15 16.06
C LYS A 210 2.25 1.73 14.70
N VAL A 211 0.98 1.99 14.40
CA VAL A 211 0.60 2.66 13.16
C VAL A 211 1.23 4.05 13.15
N CYS A 212 2.02 4.31 12.11
CA CYS A 212 2.87 5.50 12.03
C CYS A 212 2.54 6.40 10.84
N CYS A 213 1.74 5.91 9.90
CA CYS A 213 1.38 6.58 8.67
C CYS A 213 0.15 5.91 8.05
N PHE A 214 -0.75 6.70 7.48
CA PHE A 214 -1.94 6.22 6.77
C PHE A 214 -2.03 6.91 5.40
N GLU A 215 -2.26 6.14 4.35
CA GLU A 215 -2.41 6.63 2.99
C GLU A 215 -3.71 6.12 2.36
N ILE A 216 -4.39 7.02 1.64
CA ILE A 216 -5.56 6.73 0.81
C ILE A 216 -5.23 7.13 -0.63
N THR A 217 -5.50 6.26 -1.58
CA THR A 217 -5.10 6.43 -2.99
C THR A 217 -6.19 6.03 -3.98
N GLU A 218 -5.93 6.23 -5.28
CA GLU A 218 -6.72 5.82 -6.45
C GLU A 218 -8.17 6.34 -6.49
N VAL A 219 -8.47 7.39 -5.73
CA VAL A 219 -9.74 8.11 -5.90
C VAL A 219 -9.70 8.86 -7.23
N ASN A 220 -10.57 8.47 -8.16
CA ASN A 220 -10.73 9.11 -9.46
C ASN A 220 -12.14 9.70 -9.62
N PRO A 221 -12.34 10.99 -9.31
CA PRO A 221 -13.63 11.66 -9.44
C PRO A 221 -14.18 11.69 -10.87
N THR A 222 -13.34 11.54 -11.89
CA THR A 222 -13.76 11.60 -13.30
C THR A 222 -14.46 10.33 -13.77
N LEU A 223 -14.23 9.21 -13.08
CA LEU A 223 -14.87 7.91 -13.33
C LEU A 223 -16.00 7.61 -12.34
N ASP A 224 -16.21 8.51 -11.39
CA ASP A 224 -17.15 8.34 -10.30
C ASP A 224 -18.56 8.82 -10.67
N LYS A 225 -19.55 8.33 -9.94
CA LYS A 225 -20.92 8.82 -10.02
C LYS A 225 -21.18 9.71 -8.82
N GLU A 226 -21.42 11.00 -9.06
CA GLU A 226 -21.77 11.96 -8.02
C GLU A 226 -20.76 12.02 -6.86
N ASN A 227 -19.47 11.76 -7.14
CA ASN A 227 -18.37 11.85 -6.18
C ASN A 227 -18.45 10.86 -5.00
N LEU A 228 -19.21 9.77 -5.16
CA LEU A 228 -19.46 8.78 -4.12
C LEU A 228 -18.19 8.14 -3.54
N MET A 229 -17.20 7.79 -4.38
CA MET A 229 -15.94 7.21 -3.92
C MET A 229 -15.16 8.19 -3.04
N ALA A 230 -15.13 9.47 -3.44
CA ALA A 230 -14.47 10.50 -2.65
C ALA A 230 -15.17 10.73 -1.30
N GLU A 231 -16.52 10.66 -1.26
CA GLU A 231 -17.27 10.73 0.00
C GLU A 231 -16.98 9.53 0.91
N ILE A 232 -16.94 8.31 0.36
CA ILE A 232 -16.59 7.10 1.12
C ILE A 232 -15.17 7.20 1.68
N ALA A 233 -14.20 7.55 0.83
CA ALA A 233 -12.81 7.74 1.24
C ALA A 233 -12.68 8.81 2.33
N PHE A 234 -13.40 9.92 2.20
CA PHE A 234 -13.45 10.98 3.20
C PHE A 234 -14.05 10.51 4.53
N ASN A 235 -15.14 9.74 4.52
CA ASN A 235 -15.77 9.20 5.73
C ASN A 235 -14.83 8.24 6.46
N ILE A 236 -14.18 7.34 5.72
CA ILE A 236 -13.17 6.41 6.26
C ILE A 236 -12.00 7.20 6.86
N MET A 237 -11.49 8.21 6.16
CA MET A 237 -10.43 9.09 6.66
C MET A 237 -10.86 9.77 7.97
N GLN A 238 -12.01 10.45 7.97
CA GLN A 238 -12.48 11.21 9.11
C GLN A 238 -12.62 10.33 10.36
N ARG A 239 -13.20 9.13 10.22
CA ARG A 239 -13.33 8.18 11.32
C ARG A 239 -11.97 7.69 11.82
N SER A 240 -11.03 7.45 10.89
CA SER A 240 -9.66 7.03 11.21
C SER A 240 -8.88 8.10 11.97
N VAL A 241 -9.01 9.37 11.57
CA VAL A 241 -8.38 10.51 12.27
C VAL A 241 -8.98 10.74 13.65
N ASN A 242 -10.30 10.59 13.79
CA ASN A 242 -10.95 10.73 15.09
C ASN A 242 -10.41 9.72 16.12
N VAL A 243 -10.07 8.50 15.69
CA VAL A 243 -9.44 7.50 16.56
C VAL A 243 -8.08 8.00 17.08
N LEU A 244 -7.26 8.63 16.24
CA LEU A 244 -5.96 9.18 16.63
C LEU A 244 -6.06 10.34 17.62
N MET A 245 -7.12 11.16 17.50
CA MET A 245 -7.33 12.29 18.40
C MET A 245 -7.82 11.87 19.79
N MET A 246 -8.33 10.64 19.92
CA MET A 246 -8.85 10.09 21.18
C MET A 246 -7.81 9.24 21.96
N SER A 247 -6.65 8.96 21.38
CA SER A 247 -5.61 8.05 21.89
C SER A 247 -4.41 8.76 22.51
#